data_AF-A0A6I3HE45-F1
#
_entry.id   AF-A0A6I3HE45-F1
#
_cell.length_a   1.000
_cell.length_b   1.000
_cell.length_c   1.000
_cell.angle_alpha   90.00
_cell.angle_beta   90.00
_cell.angle_gamma   90.00
#
_symmetry.space_group_name_H-M   'P 1'
#
loop_
_entity.id
_entity.type
_entity.pdbx_description
1 polymer ?
#
loop_
_entity_poly.entity_id
_entity_poly.type
_entity_poly.pdbx_seq_one_letter_code
_entity_poly.pdbx_strand_id
1 'polypeptide(L)' 'MAHGLEDRFAALIGKRVTIRLHDPEGGFRDIVGFLESPFTLRNRHNELINFSDEKIAIWKEVVEKK' A
#
# COMPACT_ATOMS: atom_id res chain seq x y z
N MET A 1 -15.04 13.48 10.41
CA MET A 1 -14.77 12.08 10.03
C MET A 1 -13.70 12.11 8.96
N ALA A 2 -12.46 11.84 9.33
CA ALA A 2 -11.33 11.84 8.40
C ALA A 2 -11.24 10.44 7.77
N HIS A 3 -11.96 10.19 6.67
CA HIS A 3 -11.97 8.89 5.99
C HIS A 3 -11.40 8.94 4.57
N GLY A 4 -10.84 10.07 4.13
CA GLY A 4 -10.45 10.25 2.73
C GLY A 4 -9.41 9.26 2.22
N LEU A 5 -8.51 8.75 3.08
CA LEU A 5 -7.49 7.79 2.67
C LEU A 5 -7.96 6.35 2.81
N GLU A 6 -8.62 6.01 3.92
CA GLU A 6 -9.21 4.69 4.15
C GLU A 6 -10.17 4.29 3.04
N ASP A 7 -11.01 5.22 2.58
CA ASP A 7 -11.99 4.98 1.51
C ASP A 7 -11.30 4.69 0.16
N ARG A 8 -10.23 5.44 -0.14
CA ARG A 8 -9.40 5.20 -1.33
C ARG A 8 -8.72 3.83 -1.27
N PHE A 9 -8.16 3.47 -0.13
CA PHE A 9 -7.54 2.16 0.03
C PHE A 9 -8.58 1.03 0.05
N ALA A 10 -9.77 1.25 0.60
CA ALA A 10 -10.86 0.29 0.57
C ALA A 10 -11.27 -0.06 -0.87
N ALA A 11 -11.31 0.94 -1.76
CA ALA A 11 -11.55 0.74 -3.19
C ALA A 11 -10.40 0.00 -3.93
N LEU A 12 -9.22 -0.09 -3.32
CA LEU A 12 -8.04 -0.77 -3.84
C LEU A 12 -7.84 -2.17 -3.23
N ILE A 13 -8.66 -2.58 -2.27
CA ILE A 13 -8.60 -3.94 -1.69
C ILE A 13 -8.78 -4.97 -2.82
N GLY A 14 -7.89 -5.97 -2.84
CA GLY A 14 -7.80 -6.99 -3.88
C GLY A 14 -7.06 -6.54 -5.15
N LYS A 15 -6.72 -5.25 -5.28
CA LYS A 15 -5.91 -4.75 -6.40
C LYS A 15 -4.43 -4.80 -6.11
N ARG A 16 -3.64 -4.89 -7.17
CA ARG A 16 -2.19 -4.79 -7.09
C ARG A 16 -1.80 -3.32 -6.98
N VAL A 17 -1.03 -2.96 -5.97
CA VAL A 17 -0.55 -1.60 -5.74
C VAL A 17 0.95 -1.60 -5.43
N THR A 18 1.57 -0.45 -5.66
CA THR A 18 2.94 -0.16 -5.20
C THR A 18 2.86 0.92 -4.14
N ILE A 19 3.42 0.66 -2.96
CA ILE A 19 3.46 1.59 -1.83
C ILE A 19 4.92 1.86 -1.49
N ARG A 20 5.30 3.13 -1.50
CA ARG A 20 6.60 3.60 -1.04
C ARG A 20 6.45 4.14 0.38
N LEU A 21 7.15 3.53 1.31
CA LEU A 21 7.20 3.93 2.70
C LEU A 21 8.48 4.71 3.00
N HIS A 22 8.39 5.67 3.91
CA HIS A 22 9.56 6.27 4.53
C HIS A 22 10.17 5.31 5.54
N ASP A 23 11.44 4.98 5.35
CA ASP A 23 12.17 4.15 6.29
C ASP A 23 12.78 5.02 7.40
N PRO A 24 12.62 4.66 8.68
CA PRO A 24 13.17 5.42 9.80
C PRO A 24 14.70 5.51 9.79
N GLU A 25 15.41 4.61 9.09
CA GLU A 25 16.87 4.65 8.96
C GLU A 25 17.37 5.65 7.90
N GLY A 26 16.46 6.38 7.23
CA GLY A 26 16.81 7.45 6.29
C GLY A 26 16.76 7.03 4.83
N GLY A 27 15.68 6.33 4.43
CA GLY A 27 15.49 5.87 3.06
C GLY A 27 14.03 5.76 2.64
N PHE A 28 13.83 5.17 1.46
CA PHE A 28 12.51 4.82 0.94
C PHE A 28 12.44 3.33 0.68
N ARG A 29 11.37 2.69 1.13
CA ARG A 29 11.10 1.29 0.89
C ARG A 29 9.92 1.14 -0.06
N ASP A 30 10.18 0.67 -1.27
CA ASP A 30 9.15 0.34 -2.24
C ASP A 30 8.62 -1.08 -2.01
N ILE A 31 7.30 -1.20 -1.88
CA ILE A 31 6.61 -2.45 -1.61
C ILE A 31 5.55 -2.65 -2.70
N VAL A 32 5.70 -3.74 -3.44
CA VAL A 32 4.74 -4.17 -4.46
C VAL A 32 3.97 -5.38 -3.94
N GLY A 33 2.66 -5.33 -4.07
CA GLY A 33 1.80 -6.44 -3.67
C GLY A 33 0.32 -6.17 -3.93
N PHE A 34 -0.51 -7.08 -3.43
CA PHE A 34 -1.95 -6.95 -3.45
C PHE A 34 -2.43 -6.37 -2.13
N LEU A 35 -3.29 -5.36 -2.18
CA LEU A 35 -3.83 -4.77 -0.97
C LEU A 35 -4.85 -5.74 -0.35
N GLU A 36 -4.61 -6.24 0.86
CA GLU A 36 -5.56 -7.12 1.56
C GLU A 36 -6.51 -6.32 2.46
N SER A 37 -6.04 -5.19 3.00
CA SER A 37 -6.85 -4.24 3.77
C SER A 37 -6.22 -2.84 3.69
N PRO A 38 -6.85 -1.78 4.22
CA PRO A 38 -6.36 -0.41 4.04
C PRO A 38 -4.94 -0.15 4.56
N PHE A 39 -4.48 -1.00 5.48
CA PHE A 39 -3.19 -0.90 6.17
C PHE A 39 -2.33 -2.17 5.98
N THR A 40 -2.75 -3.09 5.12
CA THR A 40 -2.07 -4.37 4.89
C THR A 40 -1.95 -4.70 3.41
N LEU A 41 -0.75 -5.11 3.02
CA LEU A 41 -0.44 -5.49 1.65
C LEU A 41 0.30 -6.82 1.63
N ARG A 42 -0.12 -7.71 0.75
CA ARG A 42 0.48 -9.02 0.52
C ARG A 42 1.47 -8.94 -0.62
N ASN A 43 2.75 -9.18 -0.33
CA ASN A 43 3.81 -9.14 -1.34
C ASN A 43 3.80 -10.40 -2.24
N ARG A 44 4.71 -10.45 -3.22
CA ARG A 44 4.87 -11.62 -4.11
C ARG A 44 5.30 -12.91 -3.38
N HIS A 45 5.88 -12.79 -2.18
CA HIS A 45 6.31 -13.89 -1.33
C HIS A 45 5.18 -14.40 -0.43
N ASN A 46 3.93 -13.93 -0.63
CA ASN A 46 2.78 -14.23 0.22
C ASN A 46 2.92 -13.72 1.67
N GLU A 47 3.84 -12.79 1.92
CA GLU A 47 3.99 -12.17 3.23
C GLU A 47 3.05 -10.98 3.35
N LEU A 48 2.32 -10.92 4.47
CA LEU A 48 1.49 -9.80 4.86
C LEU A 48 2.38 -8.71 5.48
N ILE A 49 2.40 -7.55 4.84
CA ILE A 49 3.13 -6.37 5.28
C ILE A 49 2.13 -5.37 5.83
N ASN A 50 2.22 -5.10 7.13
CA ASN A 50 1.50 -4.01 7.77
C ASN A 50 2.25 -2.69 7.55
N PHE A 51 1.52 -1.66 7.15
CA PHE A 51 2.05 -0.31 7.01
C PHE A 51 1.06 0.72 7.55
N SER A 52 1.57 1.87 7.95
CA SER A 52 0.76 3.01 8.43
C SER A 52 0.71 4.07 7.34
N ASP A 53 -0.44 4.69 7.16
CA ASP A 53 -0.64 5.77 6.18
C ASP A 53 0.28 6.97 6.41
N GLU A 54 0.59 7.26 7.69
CA GLU A 54 1.52 8.32 8.10
C GLU A 54 2.93 8.13 7.54
N LYS A 55 3.33 6.89 7.25
CA LYS A 55 4.65 6.55 6.70
C LYS A 55 4.64 6.44 5.18
N ILE A 56 3.47 6.54 4.54
CA ILE A 56 3.36 6.41 3.09
C ILE A 56 3.84 7.71 2.44
N ALA A 57 4.97 7.62 1.74
CA ALA A 57 5.47 8.71 0.92
C ALA A 57 4.61 8.86 -0.34
N ILE A 58 4.37 7.74 -1.02
CA ILE A 58 3.59 7.68 -2.27
C ILE A 58 3.03 6.28 -2.45
N TRP A 59 1.84 6.18 -3.05
CA TRP A 59 1.27 4.92 -3.48
C TRP A 59 0.71 5.05 -4.90
N LYS A 60 0.69 3.93 -5.64
CA LYS A 60 0.16 3.86 -7.00
C LYS A 60 -0.58 2.53 -7.21
N GLU A 61 -1.78 2.60 -7.78
CA GLU A 61 -2.47 1.42 -8.30
C GLU A 61 -1.73 0.89 -9.53
N VAL A 62 -1.39 -0.39 -9.54
CA VAL A 62 -0.89 -1.08 -10.72
C VAL A 62 -2.10 -1.53 -11.53
N VAL A 63 -2.59 -0.64 -12.37
CA VAL A 63 -3.66 -0.97 -13.33
C VAL A 63 -3.01 -1.78 -14.45
N GLU A 64 -3.09 -3.11 -14.38
CA GLU A 64 -2.85 -3.94 -15.56
C GLU A 64 -3.97 -3.63 -16.55
N LYS A 65 -3.70 -2.73 -17.51
CA LYS A 65 -4.60 -2.53 -18.64
C LYS A 65 -4.72 -3.86 -19.39
N LYS A 66 -5.88 -4.51 -19.25
CA LYS A 66 -6.34 -5.54 -20.18
C LYS A 66 -6.60 -4.95 -21.56
#